data_AF-A0A2E0VPJ8-F1
#
_entry.id   AF-A0A2E0VPJ8-F1
#
_cell.length_a   1.000
_cell.length_b   1.000
_cell.length_c   1.000
_cell.angle_alpha   90.00
_cell.angle_beta   90.00
_cell.angle_gamma   90.00
#
_symmetry.space_group_name_H-M   'P 1'
#
loop_
_entity.id
_entity.type
_entity.pdbx_description
1 polymer ?
#
loop_
_entity_poly.entity_id
_entity_poly.type
_entity_poly.pdbx_seq_one_letter_code
_entity_poly.pdbx_strand_id
1 'polypeptide(L)'
;MKTAQPDQTSTYQYLPESLQKIAHQLKESPPGNPGEMRKIVMEANVQAGDLVQWSDFEHPVSDSYGRKLVYKADNFEIMVMSWRPGDFSTIHDHGYTQWGAVQVFGPAEHATFRYDEEGLMTLARWRMKPGDVVGVSHHLVHQMGNPTPDKFFLSLHVYGTYEAQDNVTGEARLFDLENGQIHRVNGGVFFALPESEYVSSEPGAMGDFPTHLRHMVELSRRLGKMKTAGIELPEGRWEEVIFKTFDASQKVALWQKLVQVIDENGHVSDSIQWRILNCELKNAAAFQRQVEGVKQSGDSFMDYARMYDELICQPCMDSFMRRYLFFFQEKFGVDFSSKSLISLGCGTGLVEKFMMDELGLRFEQCYGIDISEAMINEARKRIQADVGDILGLDPSVKTWDIAFSGLNVLQYLPARKLGEAISKIAAILEDGGYFVGDFITPDHIRWYPNLMSADEGNIVSLRTPELIEEGGINYQESEIINLDFGGKQMKINYAGKHKRYLPALYRMRQLFGEHFQEVSLYDATSLAEIPEWADSCASTRYVVVARKG
;
A
#
# COMPACT_ATOMS: atom_id res chain seq x y z
N MET A 1 -42.81 45.78 -17.57
CA MET A 1 -43.34 45.19 -16.31
C MET A 1 -42.74 43.81 -16.15
N LYS A 2 -41.72 43.66 -15.30
CA LYS A 2 -41.17 42.36 -14.92
C LYS A 2 -42.16 41.73 -13.96
N THR A 3 -42.70 40.57 -14.32
CA THR A 3 -43.53 39.74 -13.46
C THR A 3 -42.73 39.34 -12.23
N ALA A 4 -43.27 39.65 -11.05
CA ALA A 4 -42.72 39.27 -9.76
C ALA A 4 -42.56 37.74 -9.69
N GLN A 5 -41.38 37.28 -9.28
CA GLN A 5 -41.18 35.90 -8.86
C GLN A 5 -42.00 35.64 -7.58
N PRO A 6 -42.60 34.46 -7.40
CA PRO A 6 -43.40 34.17 -6.22
C PRO A 6 -42.52 34.14 -4.96
N ASP A 7 -43.10 34.62 -3.87
CA ASP A 7 -42.63 34.63 -2.49
C ASP A 7 -42.02 33.27 -2.05
N GLN A 8 -40.75 33.28 -1.62
CA GLN A 8 -39.93 32.10 -1.28
C GLN A 8 -40.29 31.44 0.07
N THR A 9 -41.32 31.93 0.75
CA THR A 9 -41.74 31.42 2.06
C THR A 9 -42.47 30.05 2.02
N SER A 10 -42.77 29.49 0.84
CA SER A 10 -43.59 28.26 0.68
C SER A 10 -42.90 27.01 0.07
N THR A 11 -41.62 27.03 -0.26
CA THR A 11 -41.01 26.02 -1.16
C THR A 11 -40.51 24.72 -0.51
N TYR A 12 -40.19 24.69 0.79
CA TYR A 12 -39.65 23.46 1.40
C TYR A 12 -40.72 22.40 1.70
N GLN A 13 -42.01 22.75 1.71
CA GLN A 13 -43.13 21.81 1.95
C GLN A 13 -43.29 20.73 0.87
N TYR A 14 -42.60 20.88 -0.27
CA TYR A 14 -42.59 19.91 -1.36
C TYR A 14 -41.38 18.96 -1.31
N LEU A 15 -40.47 19.13 -0.35
CA LEU A 15 -39.36 18.21 -0.13
C LEU A 15 -39.87 16.89 0.49
N PRO A 16 -39.12 15.78 0.38
CA PRO A 16 -39.36 14.60 1.22
C PRO A 16 -39.41 14.95 2.70
N GLU A 17 -40.24 14.25 3.49
CA GLU A 17 -40.47 14.54 4.91
C GLU A 17 -39.16 14.66 5.72
N SER A 18 -38.18 13.82 5.42
CA SER A 18 -36.86 13.84 6.06
C SER A 18 -36.11 15.17 5.81
N LEU A 19 -36.12 15.69 4.59
CA LEU A 19 -35.50 16.99 4.26
C LEU A 19 -36.32 18.17 4.78
N GLN A 20 -37.65 18.05 4.85
CA GLN A 20 -38.49 19.06 5.49
C GLN A 20 -38.14 19.23 6.97
N LYS A 21 -37.91 18.13 7.69
CA LYS A 21 -37.49 18.15 9.11
C LYS A 21 -36.20 18.95 9.28
N ILE A 22 -35.22 18.73 8.41
CA ILE A 22 -33.96 19.49 8.42
C ILE A 22 -34.24 20.97 8.17
N ALA A 23 -34.91 21.32 7.06
CA ALA A 23 -35.15 22.71 6.69
C ALA A 23 -35.98 23.47 7.74
N HIS A 24 -36.98 22.82 8.34
CA HIS A 24 -37.78 23.40 9.42
C HIS A 24 -36.94 23.64 10.66
N GLN A 25 -36.18 22.64 11.11
CA GLN A 25 -35.31 22.76 12.28
C GLN A 25 -34.29 23.90 12.12
N LEU A 26 -33.66 24.03 10.94
CA LEU A 26 -32.66 25.07 10.68
C LEU A 26 -33.24 26.48 10.63
N LYS A 27 -34.52 26.63 10.26
CA LYS A 27 -35.21 27.94 10.28
C LYS A 27 -35.60 28.36 11.69
N GLU A 28 -36.07 27.42 12.50
CA GLU A 28 -36.53 27.71 13.86
C GLU A 28 -35.36 27.85 14.84
N SER A 29 -34.36 26.98 14.72
CA SER A 29 -33.20 26.94 15.62
C SER A 29 -31.96 26.42 14.88
N PRO A 30 -31.18 27.33 14.25
CA PRO A 30 -29.91 26.98 13.63
C PRO A 30 -28.94 26.34 14.63
N PRO A 31 -28.10 25.39 14.21
CA PRO A 31 -27.13 24.74 15.08
C PRO A 31 -26.01 25.72 15.46
N GLY A 32 -25.51 25.58 16.68
CA GLY A 32 -24.36 26.35 17.17
C GLY A 32 -23.01 25.76 16.78
N ASN A 33 -22.96 24.53 16.25
CA ASN A 33 -21.73 23.86 15.84
C ASN A 33 -21.99 22.65 14.89
N PRO A 34 -20.95 22.10 14.25
CA PRO A 34 -21.08 20.95 13.34
C PRO A 34 -21.58 19.67 14.00
N GLY A 35 -21.36 19.49 15.31
CA GLY A 35 -21.84 18.32 16.06
C GLY A 35 -23.36 18.31 16.21
N GLU A 36 -23.95 19.48 16.46
CA GLU A 36 -25.40 19.67 16.47
C GLU A 36 -26.00 19.47 15.09
N MET A 37 -25.39 20.04 14.04
CA MET A 37 -25.83 19.82 12.66
C MET A 37 -25.82 18.34 12.28
N ARG A 38 -24.75 17.61 12.64
CA ARG A 38 -24.67 16.17 12.45
C ARG A 38 -25.83 15.44 13.14
N LYS A 39 -26.18 15.81 14.37
CA LYS A 39 -27.31 15.24 15.11
C LYS A 39 -28.64 15.49 14.39
N ILE A 40 -28.87 16.71 13.90
CA ILE A 40 -30.08 17.07 13.15
C ILE A 40 -30.24 16.18 11.90
N VAL A 41 -29.17 15.97 11.12
CA VAL A 41 -29.23 15.09 9.93
C VAL A 41 -29.51 13.63 10.33
N MET A 42 -28.88 13.14 11.40
CA MET A 42 -29.12 11.78 11.88
C MET A 42 -30.57 11.57 12.34
N GLU A 43 -31.15 12.53 13.06
CA GLU A 43 -32.53 12.46 13.57
C GLU A 43 -33.57 12.59 12.45
N ALA A 44 -33.24 13.31 11.37
CA ALA A 44 -34.08 13.41 10.18
C ALA A 44 -34.23 12.07 9.44
N ASN A 45 -33.32 11.11 9.67
CA ASN A 45 -33.33 9.76 9.12
C ASN A 45 -33.49 9.72 7.58
N VAL A 46 -32.79 10.62 6.88
CA VAL A 46 -32.82 10.71 5.41
C VAL A 46 -32.35 9.40 4.79
N GLN A 47 -33.07 8.94 3.78
CA GLN A 47 -32.74 7.75 3.01
C GLN A 47 -32.27 8.12 1.60
N ALA A 48 -31.50 7.24 0.96
CA ALA A 48 -31.04 7.46 -0.41
C ALA A 48 -32.21 7.72 -1.39
N GLY A 49 -33.36 7.05 -1.17
CA GLY A 49 -34.58 7.22 -1.95
C GLY A 49 -35.15 8.65 -1.93
N ASP A 50 -34.92 9.39 -0.84
CA ASP A 50 -35.37 10.77 -0.70
C ASP A 50 -34.62 11.71 -1.66
N LEU A 51 -33.39 11.33 -2.06
CA LEU A 51 -32.49 12.19 -2.82
C LEU A 51 -32.54 11.94 -4.34
N VAL A 52 -33.16 10.84 -4.79
CA VAL A 52 -33.08 10.34 -6.17
C VAL A 52 -33.52 11.37 -7.21
N GLN A 53 -34.52 12.20 -6.87
CA GLN A 53 -35.03 13.25 -7.78
C GLN A 53 -33.98 14.33 -8.13
N TRP A 54 -32.92 14.46 -7.33
CA TRP A 54 -31.80 15.38 -7.57
C TRP A 54 -30.52 14.66 -8.01
N SER A 55 -30.60 13.36 -8.34
CA SER A 55 -29.45 12.65 -8.89
C SER A 55 -29.03 13.22 -10.25
N ASP A 56 -27.71 13.30 -10.44
CA ASP A 56 -27.08 13.81 -11.66
C ASP A 56 -25.82 13.00 -11.97
N PHE A 57 -26.03 11.73 -12.31
CA PHE A 57 -24.95 10.84 -12.68
C PHE A 57 -24.44 11.08 -14.11
N GLU A 58 -25.15 11.88 -14.92
CA GLU A 58 -24.73 12.29 -16.27
C GLU A 58 -24.22 13.75 -16.29
N HIS A 59 -23.67 14.20 -15.16
CA HIS A 59 -23.02 15.49 -15.07
C HIS A 59 -21.88 15.64 -16.11
N PRO A 60 -21.53 16.88 -16.52
CA PRO A 60 -20.46 17.12 -17.47
C PRO A 60 -19.15 16.44 -17.04
N VAL A 61 -18.43 15.82 -17.97
CA VAL A 61 -17.14 15.19 -17.65
C VAL A 61 -16.09 16.24 -17.23
N SER A 62 -16.31 17.53 -17.48
CA SER A 62 -15.54 18.66 -16.95
C SER A 62 -15.76 18.92 -15.46
N ASP A 63 -16.79 18.30 -14.87
CA ASP A 63 -17.10 18.36 -13.44
C ASP A 63 -16.65 17.06 -12.76
N SER A 64 -16.12 17.14 -11.54
CA SER A 64 -15.62 15.94 -10.83
C SER A 64 -16.74 15.02 -10.35
N TYR A 65 -17.93 15.58 -10.09
CA TYR A 65 -19.12 14.90 -9.58
C TYR A 65 -20.35 15.76 -9.87
N GLY A 66 -21.53 15.15 -9.85
CA GLY A 66 -22.78 15.86 -10.11
C GLY A 66 -23.24 16.60 -8.87
N ARG A 67 -23.84 17.79 -9.04
CA ARG A 67 -24.28 18.62 -7.92
C ARG A 67 -25.59 19.33 -8.24
N LYS A 68 -26.57 19.19 -7.36
CA LYS A 68 -27.87 19.86 -7.46
C LYS A 68 -28.20 20.57 -6.16
N LEU A 69 -28.55 21.85 -6.27
CA LEU A 69 -29.14 22.61 -5.18
C LEU A 69 -30.58 22.13 -4.96
N VAL A 70 -30.87 21.65 -3.77
CA VAL A 70 -32.19 21.17 -3.35
C VAL A 70 -33.01 22.31 -2.78
N TYR A 71 -32.39 23.07 -1.88
CA TYR A 71 -33.04 24.15 -1.17
C TYR A 71 -32.01 25.23 -0.79
N LYS A 72 -32.42 26.49 -0.86
CA LYS A 72 -31.62 27.63 -0.43
C LYS A 72 -32.48 28.54 0.44
N ALA A 73 -31.91 28.94 1.57
CA ALA A 73 -32.40 30.00 2.44
C ALA A 73 -31.31 31.09 2.55
N ASP A 74 -31.58 32.12 3.35
CA ASP A 74 -30.67 33.25 3.53
C ASP A 74 -29.34 32.85 4.19
N ASN A 75 -29.35 31.85 5.07
CA ASN A 75 -28.19 31.46 5.88
C ASN A 75 -27.82 29.97 5.77
N PHE A 76 -28.49 29.21 4.90
CA PHE A 76 -28.14 27.80 4.67
C PHE A 76 -28.59 27.30 3.30
N GLU A 77 -27.97 26.22 2.87
CA GLU A 77 -28.31 25.49 1.66
C GLU A 77 -28.28 23.98 1.88
N ILE A 78 -29.12 23.29 1.09
CA ILE A 78 -29.19 21.84 1.03
C ILE A 78 -28.87 21.43 -0.41
N MET A 79 -27.93 20.52 -0.57
CA MET A 79 -27.48 20.03 -1.87
C MET A 79 -27.42 18.50 -1.89
N VAL A 80 -27.55 17.95 -3.09
CA VAL A 80 -27.31 16.53 -3.37
C VAL A 80 -26.18 16.40 -4.36
N MET A 81 -25.23 15.54 -4.03
CA MET A 81 -24.08 15.24 -4.86
C MET A 81 -24.19 13.81 -5.39
N SER A 82 -23.76 13.61 -6.63
CA SER A 82 -23.86 12.35 -7.38
C SER A 82 -22.47 11.88 -7.79
N TRP A 83 -22.04 10.75 -7.25
CA TRP A 83 -20.68 10.25 -7.37
C TRP A 83 -20.63 8.99 -8.24
N ARG A 84 -19.98 9.07 -9.40
CA ARG A 84 -19.63 7.92 -10.25
C ARG A 84 -18.32 7.29 -9.75
N PRO A 85 -18.01 6.05 -10.16
CA PRO A 85 -16.70 5.44 -9.95
C PRO A 85 -15.52 6.37 -10.28
N GLY A 86 -14.61 6.55 -9.33
CA GLY A 86 -13.41 7.39 -9.47
C GLY A 86 -13.67 8.89 -9.44
N ASP A 87 -14.86 9.35 -9.06
CA ASP A 87 -15.13 10.78 -8.87
C ASP A 87 -14.57 11.23 -7.52
N PHE A 88 -13.77 12.29 -7.52
CA PHE A 88 -13.17 12.87 -6.32
C PHE A 88 -13.27 14.38 -6.38
N SER A 89 -13.61 15.00 -5.24
CA SER A 89 -13.30 16.40 -5.05
C SER A 89 -11.79 16.60 -5.04
N THR A 90 -11.35 17.81 -5.38
CA THR A 90 -10.03 18.26 -4.95
C THR A 90 -9.97 18.46 -3.43
N ILE A 91 -8.80 18.78 -2.89
CA ILE A 91 -8.64 19.16 -1.48
C ILE A 91 -9.17 20.59 -1.32
N HIS A 92 -10.11 20.79 -0.40
CA HIS A 92 -10.79 22.07 -0.23
C HIS A 92 -11.31 22.31 1.19
N ASP A 93 -11.65 23.57 1.48
CA ASP A 93 -12.55 23.94 2.58
C ASP A 93 -13.91 24.41 2.05
N HIS A 94 -14.77 24.93 2.94
CA HIS A 94 -16.16 25.26 2.63
C HIS A 94 -16.44 26.77 2.63
N GLY A 95 -15.40 27.60 2.44
CA GLY A 95 -15.56 29.04 2.30
C GLY A 95 -16.24 29.67 3.50
N TYR A 96 -17.35 30.39 3.29
CA TYR A 96 -18.09 31.05 4.37
C TYR A 96 -18.82 30.10 5.34
N THR A 97 -18.95 28.82 5.02
CA THR A 97 -19.69 27.85 5.86
C THR A 97 -19.11 27.80 7.28
N GLN A 98 -19.96 27.92 8.29
CA GLN A 98 -19.56 27.89 9.71
C GLN A 98 -19.96 26.57 10.38
N TRP A 99 -21.08 25.99 9.94
CA TRP A 99 -21.56 24.69 10.37
C TRP A 99 -22.15 23.94 9.18
N GLY A 100 -22.07 22.62 9.23
CA GLY A 100 -22.61 21.78 8.17
C GLY A 100 -22.57 20.31 8.52
N ALA A 101 -23.18 19.50 7.66
CA ALA A 101 -23.10 18.06 7.72
C ALA A 101 -23.19 17.44 6.33
N VAL A 102 -22.48 16.33 6.16
CA VAL A 102 -22.52 15.50 4.95
C VAL A 102 -22.92 14.09 5.35
N GLN A 103 -23.97 13.56 4.72
CA GLN A 103 -24.38 12.17 4.86
C GLN A 103 -24.18 11.43 3.54
N VAL A 104 -23.48 10.31 3.58
CA VAL A 104 -23.16 9.51 2.39
C VAL A 104 -24.05 8.28 2.30
N PHE A 105 -24.48 7.92 1.08
CA PHE A 105 -25.29 6.72 0.83
C PHE A 105 -24.51 5.67 0.03
N GLY A 106 -23.19 5.66 0.15
CA GLY A 106 -22.32 4.75 -0.57
C GLY A 106 -20.92 4.62 0.02
N PRO A 107 -20.04 3.85 -0.65
CA PRO A 107 -18.69 3.53 -0.19
C PRO A 107 -17.72 4.70 -0.44
N ALA A 108 -18.03 5.87 0.11
CA ALA A 108 -17.19 7.06 -0.02
C ALA A 108 -15.85 6.86 0.67
N GLU A 109 -14.80 7.47 0.12
CA GLU A 109 -13.55 7.72 0.84
C GLU A 109 -13.54 9.18 1.30
N HIS A 110 -13.17 9.41 2.56
CA HIS A 110 -13.02 10.74 3.13
C HIS A 110 -11.62 10.88 3.72
N ALA A 111 -11.01 12.04 3.48
CA ALA A 111 -9.71 12.39 4.02
C ALA A 111 -9.72 13.81 4.58
N THR A 112 -9.03 14.03 5.69
CA THR A 112 -8.88 15.32 6.35
C THR A 112 -7.43 15.75 6.38
N PHE A 113 -7.21 17.07 6.34
CA PHE A 113 -5.87 17.64 6.21
C PHE A 113 -5.63 18.69 7.29
N ARG A 114 -4.37 18.79 7.73
CA ARG A 114 -3.84 19.93 8.46
C ARG A 114 -3.16 20.84 7.46
N TYR A 115 -3.43 22.14 7.56
CA TYR A 115 -2.78 23.19 6.79
C TYR A 115 -2.24 24.25 7.75
N ASP A 116 -0.92 24.39 7.80
CA ASP A 116 -0.21 25.41 8.59
C ASP A 116 1.15 25.74 7.96
N GLU A 117 2.06 26.34 8.73
CA GLU A 117 3.39 26.76 8.28
C GLU A 117 4.28 25.61 7.80
N GLU A 118 4.03 24.38 8.26
CA GLU A 118 4.77 23.18 7.82
C GLU A 118 4.26 22.62 6.49
N GLY A 119 3.09 23.10 6.03
CA GLY A 119 2.48 22.73 4.78
C GLY A 119 1.16 22.00 4.92
N LEU A 120 0.78 21.27 3.88
CA LEU A 120 -0.46 20.49 3.84
C LEU A 120 -0.14 19.00 4.10
N MET A 121 -0.76 18.43 5.14
CA MET A 121 -0.53 17.04 5.53
C MET A 121 -1.85 16.30 5.74
N THR A 122 -1.95 15.08 5.21
CA THR A 122 -3.07 14.18 5.48
C THR A 122 -3.04 13.75 6.95
N LEU A 123 -4.12 14.03 7.68
CA LEU A 123 -4.30 13.61 9.07
C LEU A 123 -4.95 12.24 9.17
N ALA A 124 -5.95 11.99 8.33
CA ALA A 124 -6.66 10.74 8.29
C ALA A 124 -7.27 10.52 6.90
N ARG A 125 -7.39 9.26 6.51
CA ARG A 125 -8.14 8.80 5.34
C ARG A 125 -8.86 7.51 5.69
N TRP A 126 -10.14 7.42 5.40
CA TRP A 126 -10.95 6.24 5.71
C TRP A 126 -12.09 6.03 4.72
N ARG A 127 -12.63 4.81 4.71
CA ARG A 127 -13.85 4.48 3.96
C ARG A 127 -15.07 4.66 4.85
N MET A 128 -16.03 5.41 4.35
CA MET A 128 -17.32 5.62 4.99
C MET A 128 -18.29 4.49 4.60
N LYS A 129 -19.25 4.24 5.47
CA LYS A 129 -20.37 3.32 5.25
C LYS A 129 -21.62 4.12 4.85
N PRO A 130 -22.53 3.53 4.07
CA PRO A 130 -23.82 4.15 3.81
C PRO A 130 -24.54 4.51 5.12
N GLY A 131 -25.02 5.74 5.22
CA GLY A 131 -25.64 6.32 6.40
C GLY A 131 -24.69 7.10 7.30
N ASP A 132 -23.37 6.98 7.14
CA ASP A 132 -22.40 7.76 7.91
C ASP A 132 -22.59 9.27 7.68
N VAL A 133 -22.52 10.03 8.78
CA VAL A 133 -22.66 11.49 8.79
C VAL A 133 -21.40 12.13 9.36
N VAL A 134 -20.84 13.10 8.66
CA VAL A 134 -19.67 13.89 9.07
C VAL A 134 -20.10 15.34 9.31
N GLY A 135 -19.67 15.93 10.42
CA GLY A 135 -19.85 17.35 10.68
C GLY A 135 -18.82 18.18 9.91
N VAL A 136 -19.25 19.30 9.35
CA VAL A 136 -18.40 20.22 8.57
C VAL A 136 -18.29 21.54 9.32
N SER A 137 -17.05 21.97 9.56
CA SER A 137 -16.73 23.28 10.14
C SER A 137 -16.06 24.17 9.11
N HIS A 138 -15.99 25.46 9.42
CA HIS A 138 -15.23 26.44 8.62
C HIS A 138 -13.76 26.04 8.38
N HIS A 139 -13.13 25.39 9.37
CA HIS A 139 -11.72 25.03 9.31
C HIS A 139 -11.46 23.64 8.71
N LEU A 140 -12.51 22.90 8.34
CA LEU A 140 -12.36 21.55 7.79
C LEU A 140 -11.81 21.64 6.36
N VAL A 141 -10.52 21.31 6.22
CA VAL A 141 -9.90 21.01 4.94
C VAL A 141 -10.01 19.51 4.70
N HIS A 142 -10.65 19.12 3.60
CA HIS A 142 -10.94 17.72 3.32
C HIS A 142 -10.96 17.38 1.83
N GLN A 143 -11.08 16.09 1.56
CA GLN A 143 -11.29 15.52 0.24
C GLN A 143 -12.26 14.36 0.40
N MET A 144 -13.25 14.28 -0.48
CA MET A 144 -14.17 13.15 -0.55
C MET A 144 -14.25 12.62 -1.97
N GLY A 145 -14.45 11.32 -2.11
CA GLY A 145 -14.67 10.73 -3.42
C GLY A 145 -15.12 9.28 -3.39
N ASN A 146 -15.19 8.70 -4.57
CA ASN A 146 -15.64 7.36 -4.83
C ASN A 146 -14.46 6.50 -5.30
N PRO A 147 -13.80 5.75 -4.39
CA PRO A 147 -12.67 4.91 -4.74
C PRO A 147 -13.07 3.62 -5.45
N THR A 148 -14.36 3.37 -5.67
CA THR A 148 -14.84 2.10 -6.24
C THR A 148 -14.80 2.10 -7.75
N PRO A 149 -14.65 0.92 -8.39
CA PRO A 149 -14.63 0.81 -9.84
C PRO A 149 -16.03 0.78 -10.46
N ASP A 150 -17.08 0.50 -9.69
CA ASP A 150 -18.38 0.06 -10.24
C ASP A 150 -19.61 0.60 -9.50
N LYS A 151 -19.48 1.24 -8.33
CA LYS A 151 -20.64 1.69 -7.55
C LYS A 151 -20.87 3.18 -7.72
N PHE A 152 -22.14 3.55 -7.88
CA PHE A 152 -22.62 4.93 -7.86
C PHE A 152 -23.23 5.21 -6.50
N PHE A 153 -23.12 6.45 -6.01
CA PHE A 153 -23.83 6.83 -4.80
C PHE A 153 -24.20 8.32 -4.75
N LEU A 154 -25.15 8.63 -3.88
CA LEU A 154 -25.56 9.99 -3.55
C LEU A 154 -25.02 10.40 -2.18
N SER A 155 -24.83 11.69 -1.97
CA SER A 155 -24.64 12.26 -0.63
C SER A 155 -25.52 13.50 -0.46
N LEU A 156 -26.02 13.68 0.77
CA LEU A 156 -26.69 14.88 1.21
C LEU A 156 -25.64 15.81 1.82
N HIS A 157 -25.68 17.08 1.41
CA HIS A 157 -24.82 18.13 1.95
C HIS A 157 -25.71 19.25 2.48
N VAL A 158 -25.47 19.65 3.72
CA VAL A 158 -26.17 20.76 4.37
C VAL A 158 -25.12 21.70 4.95
N TYR A 159 -25.13 22.95 4.51
CA TYR A 159 -24.16 23.95 4.91
C TYR A 159 -24.88 25.21 5.34
N GLY A 160 -24.33 25.91 6.33
CA GLY A 160 -24.89 27.17 6.77
C GLY A 160 -23.91 28.07 7.51
N THR A 161 -24.41 29.28 7.72
CA THR A 161 -23.76 30.41 8.37
C THR A 161 -24.64 30.90 9.53
N TYR A 162 -24.04 31.62 10.48
CA TYR A 162 -24.78 32.26 11.57
C TYR A 162 -25.56 33.49 11.08
N GLU A 163 -25.05 34.17 10.05
CA GLU A 163 -25.67 35.34 9.44
C GLU A 163 -26.06 35.05 7.97
N ALA A 164 -26.92 35.88 7.39
CA ALA A 164 -27.32 35.73 6.00
C ALA A 164 -26.12 35.91 5.05
N GLN A 165 -26.00 35.04 4.05
CA GLN A 165 -24.88 35.01 3.11
C GLN A 165 -25.38 34.65 1.71
N ASP A 166 -25.01 35.43 0.70
CA ASP A 166 -25.45 35.20 -0.69
C ASP A 166 -24.96 33.86 -1.25
N ASN A 167 -23.76 33.42 -0.85
CA ASN A 167 -23.19 32.11 -1.19
C ASN A 167 -22.57 31.48 0.06
N VAL A 168 -23.26 30.53 0.67
CA VAL A 168 -22.85 29.86 1.91
C VAL A 168 -21.52 29.12 1.74
N THR A 169 -21.29 28.53 0.57
CA THR A 169 -20.02 27.84 0.23
C THR A 169 -19.06 28.72 -0.59
N GLY A 170 -19.35 30.02 -0.70
CA GLY A 170 -18.54 30.95 -1.49
C GLY A 170 -17.15 31.19 -0.90
N GLU A 171 -16.21 31.60 -1.75
CA GLU A 171 -14.79 31.81 -1.42
C GLU A 171 -14.08 30.57 -0.84
N ALA A 172 -14.56 29.37 -1.17
CA ALA A 172 -13.93 28.11 -0.78
C ALA A 172 -12.51 28.03 -1.33
N ARG A 173 -11.55 27.62 -0.49
CA ARG A 173 -10.16 27.39 -0.90
C ARG A 173 -10.04 26.02 -1.54
N LEU A 174 -9.36 26.00 -2.68
CA LEU A 174 -8.95 24.82 -3.43
C LEU A 174 -7.43 24.73 -3.39
N PHE A 175 -6.90 23.63 -2.86
CA PHE A 175 -5.46 23.42 -2.76
C PHE A 175 -4.93 22.71 -4.02
N ASP A 176 -4.21 23.45 -4.86
CA ASP A 176 -3.49 22.93 -6.03
C ASP A 176 -2.04 22.61 -5.64
N LEU A 177 -1.77 21.32 -5.43
CA LEU A 177 -0.46 20.86 -5.01
C LEU A 177 0.49 20.64 -6.17
N GLU A 178 0.01 20.64 -7.42
CA GLU A 178 0.90 20.60 -8.57
C GLU A 178 1.68 21.91 -8.70
N ASN A 179 0.97 23.03 -8.56
CA ASN A 179 1.54 24.37 -8.78
C ASN A 179 1.87 25.10 -7.47
N GLY A 180 1.58 24.51 -6.31
CA GLY A 180 1.77 25.13 -5.01
C GLY A 180 0.92 26.40 -4.88
N GLN A 181 -0.36 26.32 -5.25
CA GLN A 181 -1.29 27.44 -5.23
C GLN A 181 -2.55 27.10 -4.42
N ILE A 182 -3.21 28.14 -3.93
CA ILE A 182 -4.56 28.07 -3.39
C ILE A 182 -5.46 28.94 -4.26
N HIS A 183 -6.53 28.37 -4.79
CA HIS A 183 -7.53 29.09 -5.58
C HIS A 183 -8.80 29.29 -4.76
N ARG A 184 -9.40 30.48 -4.80
CA ARG A 184 -10.73 30.72 -4.23
C ARG A 184 -11.80 30.54 -5.29
N VAL A 185 -12.84 29.80 -4.97
CA VAL A 185 -13.94 29.49 -5.90
C VAL A 185 -15.30 29.69 -5.23
N ASN A 186 -16.28 30.06 -6.05
CA ASN A 186 -17.68 30.15 -5.64
C ASN A 186 -18.52 28.95 -6.12
N GLY A 187 -17.92 28.08 -6.94
CA GLY A 187 -18.56 26.99 -7.66
C GLY A 187 -18.18 25.59 -7.15
N GLY A 188 -17.97 24.66 -8.08
CA GLY A 188 -17.53 23.29 -7.79
C GLY A 188 -16.09 23.26 -7.30
N VAL A 189 -15.77 22.34 -6.41
CA VAL A 189 -14.40 22.08 -5.94
C VAL A 189 -13.85 20.87 -6.69
N PHE A 190 -13.54 21.08 -7.96
CA PHE A 190 -13.14 20.05 -8.91
C PHE A 190 -11.63 20.07 -9.16
N PHE A 191 -11.09 18.94 -9.60
CA PHE A 191 -9.73 18.91 -10.14
C PHE A 191 -9.71 19.55 -11.53
N ALA A 192 -8.62 20.26 -11.85
CA ALA A 192 -8.40 20.92 -13.15
C ALA A 192 -9.53 21.88 -13.56
N LEU A 193 -10.02 22.69 -12.61
CA LEU A 193 -10.93 23.79 -12.92
C LEU A 193 -10.25 24.80 -13.87
N PRO A 194 -11.01 25.40 -14.81
CA PRO A 194 -10.47 26.45 -15.66
C PRO A 194 -10.26 27.74 -14.84
N GLU A 195 -9.24 28.52 -15.21
CA GLU A 195 -8.89 29.77 -14.50
C GLU A 195 -10.05 30.78 -14.45
N SER A 196 -10.96 30.73 -15.41
CA SER A 196 -12.16 31.58 -15.43
C SER A 196 -13.13 31.34 -14.27
N GLU A 197 -13.03 30.19 -13.59
CA GLU A 197 -13.84 29.83 -12.42
C GLU A 197 -13.19 30.30 -11.10
N TYR A 198 -11.94 30.80 -11.15
CA TYR A 198 -11.24 31.31 -9.98
C TYR A 198 -11.67 32.74 -9.69
N VAL A 199 -11.98 33.00 -8.42
CA VAL A 199 -12.17 34.36 -7.90
C VAL A 199 -10.83 35.03 -7.67
N SER A 200 -9.91 34.30 -7.05
CA SER A 200 -8.54 34.74 -6.78
C SER A 200 -7.62 33.54 -6.58
N SER A 201 -6.31 33.80 -6.65
CA SER A 201 -5.26 32.81 -6.41
C SER A 201 -4.21 33.40 -5.48
N GLU A 202 -3.70 32.58 -4.57
CA GLU A 202 -2.62 32.92 -3.65
C GLU A 202 -1.59 31.79 -3.58
N PRO A 203 -0.31 32.08 -3.25
CA PRO A 203 0.67 31.04 -3.01
C PRO A 203 0.19 30.06 -1.93
N GLY A 204 0.26 28.77 -2.24
CA GLY A 204 -0.08 27.68 -1.33
C GLY A 204 1.17 27.00 -0.80
N ALA A 205 1.05 26.35 0.37
CA ALA A 205 2.12 25.49 0.85
C ALA A 205 2.16 24.15 0.09
N MET A 206 3.34 23.55 0.04
CA MET A 206 3.52 22.22 -0.54
C MET A 206 2.84 21.15 0.34
N GLY A 207 2.38 20.08 -0.29
CA GLY A 207 1.95 18.88 0.43
C GLY A 207 3.15 18.05 0.86
N ASP A 208 3.06 17.38 2.01
CA ASP A 208 4.01 16.31 2.32
C ASP A 208 3.92 15.18 1.28
N PHE A 209 4.96 14.35 1.19
CA PHE A 209 5.07 13.34 0.12
C PHE A 209 3.79 12.53 -0.13
N PRO A 210 3.16 11.87 0.87
CA PRO A 210 1.93 11.10 0.62
C PRO A 210 0.76 11.96 0.17
N THR A 211 0.60 13.17 0.72
CA THR A 211 -0.48 14.09 0.34
C THR A 211 -0.33 14.58 -1.09
N HIS A 212 0.89 15.00 -1.46
CA HIS A 212 1.22 15.43 -2.82
C HIS A 212 1.05 14.28 -3.83
N LEU A 213 1.60 13.09 -3.52
CA LEU A 213 1.47 11.91 -4.37
C LEU A 213 0.00 11.59 -4.65
N ARG A 214 -0.84 11.59 -3.61
CA ARG A 214 -2.26 11.31 -3.80
C ARG A 214 -2.96 12.37 -4.63
N HIS A 215 -2.68 13.65 -4.41
CA HIS A 215 -3.23 14.73 -5.22
C HIS A 215 -2.88 14.55 -6.71
N MET A 216 -1.60 14.29 -7.02
CA MET A 216 -1.12 14.12 -8.39
C MET A 216 -1.72 12.89 -9.08
N VAL A 217 -1.91 11.79 -8.34
CA VAL A 217 -2.60 10.60 -8.86
C VAL A 217 -4.06 10.90 -9.21
N GLU A 218 -4.81 11.58 -8.34
CA GLU A 218 -6.21 11.91 -8.65
C GLU A 218 -6.35 12.96 -9.77
N LEU A 219 -5.44 13.94 -9.81
CA LEU A 219 -5.35 14.88 -10.93
C LEU A 219 -5.07 14.16 -12.25
N SER A 220 -4.15 13.19 -12.26
CA SER A 220 -3.83 12.39 -13.44
C SER A 220 -5.03 11.55 -13.89
N ARG A 221 -5.74 10.90 -12.96
CA ARG A 221 -6.98 10.16 -13.28
C ARG A 221 -8.03 11.09 -13.86
N ARG A 222 -8.15 12.30 -13.30
CA ARG A 222 -9.10 13.30 -13.75
C ARG A 222 -8.84 13.73 -15.19
N LEU A 223 -7.62 14.16 -15.47
CA LEU A 223 -7.20 14.58 -16.80
C LEU A 223 -7.35 13.44 -17.82
N GLY A 224 -7.08 12.19 -17.41
CA GLY A 224 -7.31 11.01 -18.25
C GLY A 224 -8.79 10.81 -18.61
N LYS A 225 -9.70 11.00 -17.64
CA LYS A 225 -11.16 10.98 -17.88
C LYS A 225 -11.56 12.09 -18.86
N MET A 226 -11.08 13.32 -18.67
CA MET A 226 -11.37 14.47 -19.54
C MET A 226 -10.87 14.23 -20.97
N LYS A 227 -9.62 13.77 -21.12
CA LYS A 227 -9.02 13.39 -22.40
C LYS A 227 -9.83 12.33 -23.13
N THR A 228 -10.25 11.27 -22.43
CA THR A 228 -11.05 10.17 -22.99
C THR A 228 -12.42 10.64 -23.46
N ALA A 229 -13.01 11.62 -22.78
CA ALA A 229 -14.29 12.23 -23.16
C ALA A 229 -14.17 13.29 -24.26
N GLY A 230 -12.97 13.53 -24.80
CA GLY A 230 -12.75 14.51 -25.87
C GLY A 230 -12.78 15.97 -25.40
N ILE A 231 -12.61 16.22 -24.10
CA ILE A 231 -12.42 17.58 -23.58
C ILE A 231 -11.03 18.07 -24.01
N GLU A 232 -10.98 19.27 -24.59
CA GLU A 232 -9.73 19.89 -25.01
C GLU A 232 -8.84 20.18 -23.79
N LEU A 233 -7.64 19.63 -23.80
CA LEU A 233 -6.59 19.87 -22.82
C LEU A 233 -5.37 20.43 -23.56
N PRO A 234 -4.50 21.22 -22.89
CA PRO A 234 -3.21 21.58 -23.47
C PRO A 234 -2.45 20.33 -23.95
N GLU A 235 -1.73 20.47 -25.06
CA GLU A 235 -1.00 19.35 -25.67
C GLU A 235 -0.03 18.70 -24.67
N GLY A 236 -0.10 17.37 -24.52
CA GLY A 236 0.76 16.61 -23.61
C GLY A 236 0.45 16.79 -22.11
N ARG A 237 -0.59 17.54 -21.73
CA ARG A 237 -0.91 17.86 -20.34
C ARG A 237 -1.06 16.63 -19.45
N TRP A 238 -1.75 15.59 -19.92
CA TRP A 238 -1.99 14.39 -19.13
C TRP A 238 -0.70 13.58 -18.91
N GLU A 239 0.09 13.44 -19.97
CA GLU A 239 1.40 12.79 -19.95
C GLU A 239 2.38 13.52 -19.02
N GLU A 240 2.36 14.86 -19.03
CA GLU A 240 3.19 15.70 -18.16
C GLU A 240 2.88 15.46 -16.67
N VAL A 241 1.61 15.43 -16.27
CA VAL A 241 1.24 15.17 -14.87
C VAL A 241 1.66 13.78 -14.45
N ILE A 242 1.46 12.77 -15.31
CA ILE A 242 1.92 11.40 -15.02
C ILE A 242 3.43 11.39 -14.82
N PHE A 243 4.18 12.03 -15.72
CA PHE A 243 5.64 12.13 -15.63
C PHE A 243 6.10 12.77 -14.32
N LYS A 244 5.46 13.88 -13.89
CA LYS A 244 5.74 14.54 -12.60
C LYS A 244 5.34 13.69 -11.39
N THR A 245 4.23 12.96 -11.48
CA THR A 245 3.72 12.09 -10.41
C THR A 245 4.75 11.01 -10.05
N PHE A 246 5.37 10.44 -11.08
CA PHE A 246 6.35 9.36 -10.94
C PHE A 246 7.77 9.80 -11.26
N ASP A 247 8.10 11.09 -11.13
CA ASP A 247 9.47 11.55 -11.37
C ASP A 247 10.43 11.00 -10.30
N ALA A 248 11.64 10.58 -10.68
CA ALA A 248 12.59 10.02 -9.73
C ALA A 248 13.05 11.02 -8.65
N SER A 249 12.96 12.33 -8.91
CA SER A 249 13.26 13.37 -7.91
C SER A 249 12.35 13.35 -6.68
N GLN A 250 11.18 12.70 -6.78
CA GLN A 250 10.27 12.44 -5.66
C GLN A 250 10.96 11.69 -4.49
N LYS A 251 12.09 11.00 -4.77
CA LYS A 251 12.97 10.39 -3.77
C LYS A 251 13.27 11.34 -2.61
N VAL A 252 13.56 12.61 -2.88
CA VAL A 252 13.91 13.59 -1.85
C VAL A 252 12.77 13.80 -0.85
N ALA A 253 11.55 14.01 -1.36
CA ALA A 253 10.37 14.21 -0.54
C ALA A 253 9.99 12.93 0.24
N LEU A 254 10.13 11.75 -0.39
CA LEU A 254 9.94 10.47 0.29
C LEU A 254 10.91 10.32 1.46
N TRP A 255 12.20 10.59 1.26
CA TRP A 255 13.19 10.48 2.34
C TRP A 255 12.92 11.45 3.48
N GLN A 256 12.55 12.70 3.17
CA GLN A 256 12.11 13.67 4.18
C GLN A 256 10.92 13.15 5.01
N LYS A 257 9.96 12.47 4.37
CA LYS A 257 8.86 11.84 5.09
C LYS A 257 9.32 10.64 5.92
N LEU A 258 10.16 9.77 5.36
CA LEU A 258 10.63 8.56 6.02
C LEU A 258 11.34 8.89 7.33
N VAL A 259 12.26 9.87 7.35
CA VAL A 259 12.99 10.26 8.57
C VAL A 259 12.09 10.82 9.69
N GLN A 260 10.86 11.22 9.38
CA GLN A 260 9.88 11.67 10.38
C GLN A 260 9.04 10.52 10.94
N VAL A 261 8.90 9.40 10.21
CA VAL A 261 7.98 8.31 10.55
C VAL A 261 8.68 7.01 10.99
N ILE A 262 10.01 6.96 10.88
CA ILE A 262 10.83 5.84 11.36
C ILE A 262 11.88 6.31 12.37
N ASP A 263 12.38 5.39 13.18
CA ASP A 263 13.53 5.59 14.07
C ASP A 263 14.87 5.27 13.37
N GLU A 264 15.97 5.44 14.09
CA GLU A 264 17.34 5.16 13.60
C GLU A 264 17.59 3.70 13.22
N ASN A 265 16.76 2.76 13.68
CA ASN A 265 16.82 1.33 13.37
C ASN A 265 15.90 0.96 12.20
N GLY A 266 15.21 1.94 11.60
CA GLY A 266 14.26 1.72 10.52
C GLY A 266 12.93 1.13 10.99
N HIS A 267 12.58 1.25 12.27
CA HIS A 267 11.28 0.87 12.80
C HIS A 267 10.30 2.04 12.81
N VAL A 268 9.01 1.77 12.65
CA VAL A 268 7.98 2.81 12.65
C VAL A 268 7.88 3.50 14.02
N SER A 269 8.01 4.83 14.01
CA SER A 269 7.80 5.71 15.17
C SER A 269 6.44 6.43 15.12
N ASP A 270 5.88 6.64 13.92
CA ASP A 270 4.52 7.16 13.71
C ASP A 270 3.67 6.20 12.86
N SER A 271 2.87 5.38 13.55
CA SER A 271 2.01 4.37 12.91
C SER A 271 0.90 4.95 12.03
N ILE A 272 0.40 6.16 12.33
CA ILE A 272 -0.69 6.77 11.57
C ILE A 272 -0.14 7.26 10.23
N GLN A 273 0.97 7.98 10.26
CA GLN A 273 1.62 8.50 9.06
C GLN A 273 2.23 7.37 8.21
N TRP A 274 2.76 6.31 8.85
CA TRP A 274 3.18 5.11 8.13
C TRP A 274 2.04 4.46 7.35
N ARG A 275 0.86 4.32 7.97
CA ARG A 275 -0.32 3.75 7.31
C ARG A 275 -0.81 4.61 6.15
N ILE A 276 -0.78 5.94 6.31
CA ILE A 276 -1.12 6.89 5.23
C ILE A 276 -0.14 6.72 4.07
N LEU A 277 1.17 6.74 4.34
CA LEU A 277 2.20 6.55 3.31
C LEU A 277 2.01 5.24 2.53
N ASN A 278 1.81 4.12 3.22
CA ASN A 278 1.56 2.84 2.58
C ASN A 278 0.26 2.84 1.77
N CYS A 279 -0.80 3.50 2.25
CA CYS A 279 -2.06 3.61 1.53
C CYS A 279 -1.91 4.37 0.21
N GLU A 280 -1.23 5.52 0.23
CA GLU A 280 -1.07 6.34 -0.98
C GLU A 280 -0.09 5.71 -1.97
N LEU A 281 0.98 5.06 -1.50
CA LEU A 281 1.88 4.29 -2.36
C LEU A 281 1.16 3.11 -3.04
N LYS A 282 0.26 2.41 -2.34
CA LYS A 282 -0.58 1.36 -2.95
C LYS A 282 -1.52 1.92 -4.00
N ASN A 283 -2.13 3.07 -3.74
CA ASN A 283 -3.00 3.75 -4.70
C ASN A 283 -2.22 4.17 -5.95
N ALA A 284 -1.03 4.74 -5.76
CA ALA A 284 -0.12 5.15 -6.82
C ALA A 284 0.39 3.95 -7.63
N ALA A 285 0.80 2.85 -6.99
CA ALA A 285 1.22 1.62 -7.66
C ALA A 285 0.10 1.03 -8.54
N ALA A 286 -1.14 1.06 -8.06
CA ALA A 286 -2.29 0.62 -8.85
C ALA A 286 -2.53 1.53 -10.07
N PHE A 287 -2.37 2.84 -9.90
CA PHE A 287 -2.49 3.80 -10.99
C PHE A 287 -1.35 3.66 -12.02
N GLN A 288 -0.10 3.52 -11.58
CA GLN A 288 1.06 3.35 -12.45
C GLN A 288 0.89 2.15 -13.39
N ARG A 289 0.49 0.99 -12.84
CA ARG A 289 0.17 -0.20 -13.65
C ARG A 289 -0.96 0.02 -14.66
N GLN A 290 -1.94 0.86 -14.33
CA GLN A 290 -3.04 1.17 -15.23
C GLN A 290 -2.56 1.99 -16.43
N VAL A 291 -1.71 3.00 -16.20
CA VAL A 291 -1.23 3.90 -17.27
C VAL A 291 -0.13 3.30 -18.13
N GLU A 292 0.69 2.41 -17.58
CA GLU A 292 1.71 1.65 -18.32
C GLU A 292 1.08 0.56 -19.22
N GLY A 293 -0.22 0.29 -19.05
CA GLY A 293 -1.00 -0.70 -19.78
C GLY A 293 -0.82 -2.10 -19.19
N VAL A 294 -1.93 -2.84 -19.05
CA VAL A 294 -1.94 -4.23 -18.55
C VAL A 294 -1.25 -5.17 -19.54
N LYS A 295 0.09 -5.18 -19.52
CA LYS A 295 0.93 -6.25 -20.09
C LYS A 295 1.67 -7.05 -19.02
N GLN A 296 1.44 -6.76 -17.74
CA GLN A 296 2.33 -7.20 -16.67
C GLN A 296 1.60 -8.03 -15.60
N SER A 297 1.09 -9.21 -15.95
CA SER A 297 1.01 -10.27 -14.93
C SER A 297 2.37 -10.95 -14.70
N GLY A 298 3.37 -10.69 -15.55
CA GLY A 298 4.74 -11.24 -15.45
C GLY A 298 5.83 -10.25 -15.01
N ASP A 299 5.73 -8.96 -15.34
CA ASP A 299 6.84 -8.01 -15.15
C ASP A 299 6.96 -7.42 -13.72
N SER A 300 5.88 -7.35 -12.93
CA SER A 300 5.98 -6.81 -11.55
C SER A 300 6.90 -7.66 -10.67
N PHE A 301 6.98 -8.95 -10.99
CA PHE A 301 7.86 -9.90 -10.33
C PHE A 301 9.27 -9.92 -10.95
N MET A 302 9.44 -9.53 -12.22
CA MET A 302 10.76 -9.31 -12.82
C MET A 302 11.46 -8.08 -12.22
N ASP A 303 10.76 -6.95 -12.09
CA ASP A 303 11.30 -5.77 -11.41
C ASP A 303 11.59 -6.08 -9.93
N TYR A 304 10.74 -6.87 -9.26
CA TYR A 304 11.01 -7.36 -7.91
C TYR A 304 12.26 -8.24 -7.82
N ALA A 305 12.45 -9.19 -8.74
CA ALA A 305 13.60 -10.10 -8.73
C ALA A 305 14.93 -9.34 -8.81
N ARG A 306 15.00 -8.28 -9.61
CA ARG A 306 16.17 -7.39 -9.66
C ARG A 306 16.42 -6.68 -8.33
N MET A 307 15.37 -6.09 -7.74
CA MET A 307 15.48 -5.41 -6.44
C MET A 307 15.76 -6.38 -5.27
N TYR A 308 15.37 -7.65 -5.40
CA TYR A 308 15.53 -8.69 -4.38
C TYR A 308 17.00 -8.93 -4.05
N ASP A 309 17.88 -8.92 -5.05
CA ASP A 309 19.31 -9.11 -4.84
C ASP A 309 19.90 -7.99 -3.98
N GLU A 310 19.58 -6.73 -4.33
CA GLU A 310 20.13 -5.57 -3.64
C GLU A 310 19.55 -5.37 -2.24
N LEU A 311 18.25 -5.64 -2.05
CA LEU A 311 17.56 -5.42 -0.78
C LEU A 311 17.68 -6.59 0.19
N ILE A 312 17.76 -7.82 -0.31
CA ILE A 312 17.62 -9.01 0.53
C ILE A 312 18.84 -9.90 0.40
N CYS A 313 19.15 -10.36 -0.81
CA CYS A 313 20.13 -11.42 -0.97
C CYS A 313 21.54 -10.95 -0.62
N GLN A 314 21.99 -9.82 -1.17
CA GLN A 314 23.33 -9.28 -0.93
C GLN A 314 23.52 -8.86 0.54
N PRO A 315 22.60 -8.13 1.19
CA PRO A 315 22.72 -7.85 2.63
C PRO A 315 22.76 -9.11 3.51
N CYS A 316 21.98 -10.16 3.17
CA CYS A 316 22.03 -11.42 3.90
C CYS A 316 23.36 -12.17 3.67
N MET A 317 23.88 -12.12 2.44
CA MET A 317 25.21 -12.64 2.09
C MET A 317 26.32 -11.98 2.90
N ASP A 318 26.30 -10.65 3.00
CA ASP A 318 27.33 -9.88 3.70
C ASP A 318 27.24 -10.01 5.23
N SER A 319 26.03 -10.21 5.78
CA SER A 319 25.82 -10.30 7.23
C SER A 319 26.04 -11.70 7.80
N PHE A 320 25.45 -12.76 7.22
CA PHE A 320 25.47 -14.09 7.82
C PHE A 320 25.67 -15.24 6.83
N MET A 321 25.16 -15.19 5.59
CA MET A 321 25.12 -16.38 4.74
C MET A 321 26.51 -16.84 4.30
N ARG A 322 27.37 -15.90 3.86
CA ARG A 322 28.77 -16.21 3.52
C ARG A 322 29.46 -16.98 4.65
N ARG A 323 29.28 -16.52 5.89
CA ARG A 323 29.97 -17.06 7.07
C ARG A 323 29.51 -18.48 7.40
N TYR A 324 28.19 -18.74 7.41
CA TYR A 324 27.74 -20.09 7.72
C TYR A 324 28.05 -21.09 6.60
N LEU A 325 28.14 -20.65 5.34
CA LEU A 325 28.48 -21.54 4.22
C LEU A 325 29.94 -21.98 4.28
N PHE A 326 30.88 -21.07 4.54
CA PHE A 326 32.27 -21.44 4.83
C PHE A 326 32.38 -22.34 6.06
N PHE A 327 31.66 -22.00 7.14
CA PHE A 327 31.60 -22.83 8.34
C PHE A 327 31.09 -24.24 8.05
N PHE A 328 30.06 -24.39 7.21
CA PHE A 328 29.56 -25.70 6.80
C PHE A 328 30.62 -26.49 6.03
N GLN A 329 31.31 -25.84 5.09
CA GLN A 329 32.41 -26.44 4.33
C GLN A 329 33.50 -26.98 5.27
N GLU A 330 33.99 -26.14 6.18
CA GLU A 330 35.11 -26.44 7.06
C GLU A 330 34.74 -27.45 8.15
N LYS A 331 33.63 -27.23 8.86
CA LYS A 331 33.24 -28.06 10.02
C LYS A 331 32.83 -29.47 9.61
N PHE A 332 32.17 -29.63 8.48
CA PHE A 332 31.67 -30.92 8.01
C PHE A 332 32.56 -31.57 6.94
N GLY A 333 33.70 -30.94 6.60
CA GLY A 333 34.67 -31.48 5.64
C GLY A 333 34.07 -31.64 4.23
N VAL A 334 33.20 -30.73 3.83
CA VAL A 334 32.49 -30.80 2.55
C VAL A 334 33.35 -30.15 1.46
N ASP A 335 33.70 -30.93 0.44
CA ASP A 335 34.33 -30.40 -0.77
C ASP A 335 33.28 -30.14 -1.85
N PHE A 336 32.83 -28.89 -2.00
CA PHE A 336 31.81 -28.52 -2.99
C PHE A 336 32.21 -28.84 -4.43
N SER A 337 33.52 -28.91 -4.75
CA SER A 337 33.99 -29.17 -6.11
C SER A 337 33.71 -30.61 -6.60
N SER A 338 33.48 -31.53 -5.65
CA SER A 338 33.15 -32.92 -5.93
C SER A 338 31.69 -33.27 -5.66
N LYS A 339 30.87 -32.33 -5.17
CA LYS A 339 29.50 -32.58 -4.68
C LYS A 339 28.43 -32.03 -5.62
N SER A 340 27.35 -32.79 -5.79
CA SER A 340 26.12 -32.31 -6.44
C SER A 340 25.21 -31.59 -5.44
N LEU A 341 24.65 -30.45 -5.87
CA LEU A 341 23.82 -29.59 -5.03
C LEU A 341 22.50 -29.26 -5.71
N ILE A 342 21.39 -29.49 -4.99
CA ILE A 342 20.08 -28.92 -5.32
C ILE A 342 19.79 -27.72 -4.41
N SER A 343 19.47 -26.57 -5.00
CA SER A 343 19.01 -25.38 -4.27
C SER A 343 17.48 -25.28 -4.31
N LEU A 344 16.88 -25.20 -3.13
CA LEU A 344 15.44 -25.28 -2.90
C LEU A 344 14.88 -23.90 -2.58
N GLY A 345 14.13 -23.33 -3.52
CA GLY A 345 13.77 -21.91 -3.55
C GLY A 345 15.00 -21.06 -3.79
N CYS A 346 15.69 -21.30 -4.91
CA CYS A 346 16.95 -20.63 -5.22
C CYS A 346 16.80 -19.12 -5.46
N GLY A 347 15.57 -18.59 -5.57
CA GLY A 347 15.33 -17.19 -5.92
C GLY A 347 16.05 -16.85 -7.22
N THR A 348 16.86 -15.80 -7.19
CA THR A 348 17.65 -15.29 -8.33
C THR A 348 18.97 -16.05 -8.55
N GLY A 349 19.27 -17.09 -7.77
CA GLY A 349 20.50 -17.87 -7.89
C GLY A 349 21.78 -17.15 -7.42
N LEU A 350 21.68 -16.01 -6.72
CA LEU A 350 22.84 -15.22 -6.30
C LEU A 350 23.72 -15.96 -5.27
N VAL A 351 23.09 -16.66 -4.33
CA VAL A 351 23.80 -17.40 -3.27
C VAL A 351 24.59 -18.56 -3.88
N GLU A 352 23.98 -19.29 -4.81
CA GLU A 352 24.59 -20.40 -5.50
C GLU A 352 25.74 -19.94 -6.39
N LYS A 353 25.59 -18.77 -7.03
CA LYS A 353 26.69 -18.14 -7.76
C LYS A 353 27.89 -17.85 -6.85
N PHE A 354 27.63 -17.36 -5.62
CA PHE A 354 28.67 -17.21 -4.61
C PHE A 354 29.30 -18.57 -4.23
N MET A 355 28.52 -19.64 -4.06
CA MET A 355 29.09 -20.98 -3.78
C MET A 355 30.00 -21.46 -4.92
N MET A 356 29.68 -21.13 -6.17
CA MET A 356 30.54 -21.44 -7.31
C MET A 356 31.85 -20.66 -7.27
N ASP A 357 31.75 -19.35 -7.04
CA ASP A 357 32.90 -18.44 -7.09
C ASP A 357 33.87 -18.66 -5.92
N GLU A 358 33.35 -18.94 -4.72
CA GLU A 358 34.12 -18.87 -3.48
C GLU A 358 34.26 -20.21 -2.75
N LEU A 359 33.34 -21.16 -2.97
CA LEU A 359 33.38 -22.49 -2.32
C LEU A 359 33.79 -23.61 -3.29
N GLY A 360 33.89 -23.31 -4.59
CA GLY A 360 34.31 -24.25 -5.62
C GLY A 360 33.21 -25.15 -6.18
N LEU A 361 31.93 -24.85 -5.93
CA LEU A 361 30.80 -25.58 -6.53
C LEU A 361 30.86 -25.48 -8.06
N ARG A 362 30.76 -26.61 -8.78
CA ARG A 362 30.78 -26.58 -10.24
C ARG A 362 29.41 -26.29 -10.83
N PHE A 363 29.36 -25.53 -11.92
CA PHE A 363 28.12 -25.16 -12.60
C PHE A 363 27.29 -26.39 -12.98
N GLU A 364 27.92 -27.45 -13.49
CA GLU A 364 27.26 -28.68 -13.92
C GLU A 364 26.67 -29.49 -12.75
N GLN A 365 27.14 -29.22 -11.53
CA GLN A 365 26.74 -29.91 -10.31
C GLN A 365 25.68 -29.17 -9.50
N CYS A 366 25.39 -27.91 -9.82
CA CYS A 366 24.39 -27.10 -9.17
C CYS A 366 23.10 -27.07 -9.97
N TYR A 367 21.96 -27.26 -9.31
CA TYR A 367 20.64 -27.11 -9.91
C TYR A 367 19.67 -26.43 -8.94
N GLY A 368 19.04 -25.35 -9.36
CA GLY A 368 18.07 -24.60 -8.57
C GLY A 368 16.63 -24.90 -8.97
N ILE A 369 15.73 -24.89 -7.98
CA ILE A 369 14.29 -24.83 -8.22
C ILE A 369 13.68 -23.67 -7.44
N ASP A 370 12.68 -23.02 -8.01
CA ASP A 370 11.86 -21.98 -7.37
C ASP A 370 10.46 -22.00 -8.00
N ILE A 371 9.44 -21.66 -7.23
CA ILE A 371 8.06 -21.63 -7.74
C ILE A 371 7.81 -20.40 -8.63
N SER A 372 8.63 -19.35 -8.48
CA SER A 372 8.50 -18.10 -9.23
C SER A 372 9.26 -18.14 -10.54
N GLU A 373 8.53 -18.11 -11.65
CA GLU A 373 9.12 -18.03 -12.99
C GLU A 373 10.02 -16.80 -13.18
N ALA A 374 9.66 -15.66 -12.59
CA ALA A 374 10.48 -14.46 -12.67
C ALA A 374 11.82 -14.61 -11.94
N MET A 375 11.83 -15.26 -10.77
CA MET A 375 13.06 -15.57 -10.05
C MET A 375 13.94 -16.52 -10.86
N ILE A 376 13.35 -17.57 -11.45
CA ILE A 376 14.05 -18.52 -12.32
C ILE A 376 14.64 -17.86 -13.56
N ASN A 377 13.96 -16.87 -14.16
CA ASN A 377 14.50 -16.13 -15.30
C ASN A 377 15.79 -15.37 -14.94
N GLU A 378 15.90 -14.86 -13.72
CA GLU A 378 17.16 -14.30 -13.21
C GLU A 378 18.18 -15.39 -12.84
N ALA A 379 17.74 -16.47 -12.17
CA ALA A 379 18.60 -17.57 -11.77
C ALA A 379 19.30 -18.26 -12.95
N ARG A 380 18.60 -18.44 -14.08
CA ARG A 380 19.15 -19.06 -15.30
C ARG A 380 20.32 -18.29 -15.90
N LYS A 381 20.51 -17.02 -15.53
CA LYS A 381 21.70 -16.24 -15.91
C LYS A 381 22.94 -16.65 -15.12
N ARG A 382 22.78 -17.40 -14.03
CA ARG A 382 23.82 -17.70 -13.04
C ARG A 382 24.03 -19.20 -12.83
N ILE A 383 22.95 -19.97 -12.79
CA ILE A 383 22.94 -21.40 -12.47
C ILE A 383 22.00 -22.17 -13.40
N GLN A 384 22.11 -23.50 -13.43
CA GLN A 384 21.04 -24.33 -14.00
C GLN A 384 19.83 -24.25 -13.08
N ALA A 385 18.66 -23.83 -13.58
CA ALA A 385 17.47 -23.72 -12.75
C ALA A 385 16.17 -23.80 -13.56
N ASP A 386 15.14 -24.37 -12.93
CA ASP A 386 13.81 -24.52 -13.51
C ASP A 386 12.70 -24.23 -12.48
N VAL A 387 11.51 -23.91 -13.00
CA VAL A 387 10.33 -23.72 -12.13
C VAL A 387 9.97 -25.06 -11.50
N GLY A 388 9.89 -25.09 -10.17
CA GLY A 388 9.63 -26.32 -9.43
C GLY A 388 9.09 -26.08 -8.02
N ASP A 389 8.32 -27.05 -7.53
CA ASP A 389 7.79 -27.08 -6.17
C ASP A 389 8.56 -28.13 -5.35
N ILE A 390 8.98 -27.76 -4.15
CA ILE A 390 9.65 -28.65 -3.18
C ILE A 390 8.76 -29.87 -2.86
N LEU A 391 7.44 -29.69 -2.83
CA LEU A 391 6.49 -30.79 -2.64
C LEU A 391 6.41 -31.73 -3.86
N GLY A 392 6.91 -31.29 -5.02
CA GLY A 392 7.01 -32.09 -6.24
C GLY A 392 8.27 -32.94 -6.35
N LEU A 393 9.22 -32.83 -5.41
CA LEU A 393 10.48 -33.58 -5.45
C LEU A 393 10.25 -35.10 -5.48
N ASP A 394 11.00 -35.79 -6.35
CA ASP A 394 10.91 -37.23 -6.59
C ASP A 394 12.33 -37.85 -6.66
N PRO A 395 12.68 -38.76 -5.72
CA PRO A 395 13.99 -39.39 -5.69
C PRO A 395 14.28 -40.33 -6.86
N SER A 396 13.25 -40.74 -7.62
CA SER A 396 13.45 -41.56 -8.83
C SER A 396 14.04 -40.79 -10.01
N VAL A 397 13.95 -39.45 -9.98
CA VAL A 397 14.49 -38.58 -11.03
C VAL A 397 16.00 -38.41 -10.87
N LYS A 398 16.42 -37.94 -9.69
CA LYS A 398 17.83 -37.71 -9.36
C LYS A 398 18.01 -37.53 -7.85
N THR A 399 19.12 -38.06 -7.36
CA THR A 399 19.62 -37.89 -6.00
C THR A 399 20.79 -36.91 -5.95
N TRP A 400 21.02 -36.31 -4.78
CA TRP A 400 21.97 -35.20 -4.58
C TRP A 400 22.83 -35.43 -3.34
N ASP A 401 24.07 -34.94 -3.37
CA ASP A 401 24.91 -34.96 -2.18
C ASP A 401 24.48 -33.89 -1.16
N ILE A 402 24.00 -32.74 -1.64
CA ILE A 402 23.63 -31.59 -0.81
C ILE A 402 22.29 -31.01 -1.27
N ALA A 403 21.42 -30.72 -0.32
CA ALA A 403 20.21 -29.93 -0.50
C ALA A 403 20.36 -28.62 0.30
N PHE A 404 20.32 -27.49 -0.40
CA PHE A 404 20.46 -26.17 0.20
C PHE A 404 19.12 -25.42 0.18
N SER A 405 18.78 -24.72 1.28
CA SER A 405 17.63 -23.80 1.30
C SER A 405 17.94 -22.58 2.18
N GLY A 406 18.33 -21.48 1.54
CA GLY A 406 18.63 -20.22 2.23
C GLY A 406 17.40 -19.33 2.45
N LEU A 407 17.61 -18.21 3.14
CA LEU A 407 16.64 -17.10 3.29
C LEU A 407 15.27 -17.55 3.79
N ASN A 408 15.26 -18.51 4.73
CA ASN A 408 14.06 -19.02 5.38
C ASN A 408 12.94 -19.44 4.41
N VAL A 409 13.29 -19.95 3.22
CA VAL A 409 12.35 -20.35 2.16
C VAL A 409 11.33 -21.37 2.65
N LEU A 410 11.76 -22.39 3.39
CA LEU A 410 10.87 -23.44 3.88
C LEU A 410 9.77 -22.92 4.80
N GLN A 411 9.94 -21.74 5.41
CA GLN A 411 8.91 -21.12 6.25
C GLN A 411 7.78 -20.47 5.45
N TYR A 412 7.89 -20.32 4.12
CA TYR A 412 6.79 -19.92 3.25
C TYR A 412 5.82 -21.05 2.92
N LEU A 413 6.19 -22.30 3.20
CA LEU A 413 5.29 -23.43 3.01
C LEU A 413 4.09 -23.34 3.98
N PRO A 414 2.91 -23.85 3.58
CA PRO A 414 1.83 -24.05 4.54
C PRO A 414 2.32 -24.86 5.74
N ALA A 415 2.01 -24.42 6.97
CA ALA A 415 2.57 -25.02 8.18
C ALA A 415 2.43 -26.56 8.25
N ARG A 416 1.29 -27.10 7.79
CA ARG A 416 1.02 -28.54 7.73
C ARG A 416 1.84 -29.33 6.70
N LYS A 417 2.51 -28.64 5.77
CA LYS A 417 3.30 -29.21 4.67
C LYS A 417 4.80 -29.18 4.91
N LEU A 418 5.27 -28.49 5.96
CA LEU A 418 6.70 -28.40 6.26
C LEU A 418 7.34 -29.78 6.50
N GLY A 419 6.69 -30.66 7.27
CA GLY A 419 7.18 -32.03 7.50
C GLY A 419 7.25 -32.86 6.22
N GLU A 420 6.24 -32.77 5.35
CA GLU A 420 6.24 -33.44 4.04
C GLU A 420 7.38 -32.95 3.15
N ALA A 421 7.64 -31.65 3.13
CA ALA A 421 8.76 -31.08 2.40
C ALA A 421 10.11 -31.61 2.93
N ILE A 422 10.31 -31.61 4.26
CA ILE A 422 11.53 -32.16 4.87
C ILE A 422 11.72 -33.64 4.52
N SER A 423 10.64 -34.43 4.55
CA SER A 423 10.66 -35.84 4.13
C SER A 423 11.10 -36.00 2.68
N LYS A 424 10.56 -35.20 1.77
CA LYS A 424 10.93 -35.21 0.35
C LYS A 424 12.38 -34.79 0.11
N ILE A 425 12.87 -33.80 0.86
CA ILE A 425 14.27 -33.38 0.82
C ILE A 425 15.19 -34.52 1.26
N ALA A 426 14.86 -35.21 2.36
CA ALA A 426 15.62 -36.38 2.80
C ALA A 426 15.59 -37.52 1.75
N ALA A 427 14.46 -37.72 1.07
CA ALA A 427 14.32 -38.77 0.07
C ALA A 427 15.26 -38.58 -1.13
N ILE A 428 15.48 -37.33 -1.57
CA ILE A 428 16.35 -37.02 -2.72
C ILE A 428 17.83 -36.89 -2.38
N LEU A 429 18.22 -37.04 -1.11
CA LEU A 429 19.64 -37.02 -0.73
C LEU A 429 20.26 -38.41 -0.83
N GLU A 430 21.53 -38.49 -1.18
CA GLU A 430 22.33 -39.71 -1.05
C GLU A 430 22.57 -40.06 0.42
N ASP A 431 22.86 -41.33 0.71
CA ASP A 431 23.27 -41.75 2.06
C ASP A 431 24.54 -40.99 2.48
N GLY A 432 24.52 -40.43 3.68
CA GLY A 432 25.57 -39.52 4.16
C GLY A 432 25.52 -38.10 3.58
N GLY A 433 24.57 -37.79 2.68
CA GLY A 433 24.31 -36.46 2.13
C GLY A 433 23.75 -35.47 3.16
N TYR A 434 23.80 -34.18 2.83
CA TYR A 434 23.48 -33.10 3.76
C TYR A 434 22.31 -32.23 3.29
N PHE A 435 21.43 -31.89 4.22
CA PHE A 435 20.64 -30.67 4.14
C PHE A 435 21.33 -29.54 4.90
N VAL A 436 21.38 -28.35 4.31
CA VAL A 436 21.82 -27.12 4.96
C VAL A 436 20.87 -25.98 4.60
N GLY A 437 20.33 -25.28 5.60
CA GLY A 437 19.43 -24.16 5.35
C GLY A 437 19.17 -23.30 6.57
N ASP A 438 18.80 -22.04 6.34
CA ASP A 438 18.57 -21.07 7.41
C ASP A 438 17.09 -20.76 7.63
N PHE A 439 16.76 -20.41 8.87
CA PHE A 439 15.41 -20.20 9.38
C PHE A 439 15.40 -19.03 10.38
N ILE A 440 14.24 -18.43 10.59
CA ILE A 440 14.00 -17.41 11.60
C ILE A 440 13.15 -17.93 12.75
N THR A 441 13.45 -17.43 13.94
CA THR A 441 12.70 -17.68 15.17
C THR A 441 11.45 -16.80 15.25
N PRO A 442 10.46 -17.14 16.10
CA PRO A 442 9.35 -16.24 16.40
C PRO A 442 9.77 -14.86 16.91
N ASP A 443 10.91 -14.75 17.60
CA ASP A 443 11.43 -13.48 18.13
C ASP A 443 11.95 -12.54 17.03
N HIS A 444 12.19 -13.04 15.81
CA HIS A 444 12.77 -12.27 14.71
C HIS A 444 11.95 -11.03 14.35
N ILE A 445 10.63 -11.06 14.55
CA ILE A 445 9.75 -9.94 14.21
C ILE A 445 10.13 -8.65 14.95
N ARG A 446 10.69 -8.76 16.16
CA ARG A 446 11.07 -7.60 16.99
C ARG A 446 12.22 -6.77 16.39
N TRP A 447 12.96 -7.38 15.47
CA TRP A 447 14.16 -6.81 14.85
C TRP A 447 13.98 -6.60 13.35
N TYR A 448 12.77 -6.83 12.83
CA TYR A 448 12.50 -6.77 11.41
C TYR A 448 12.21 -5.32 11.01
N PRO A 449 13.10 -4.65 10.25
CA PRO A 449 12.95 -3.24 9.96
C PRO A 449 11.74 -3.00 9.06
N ASN A 450 11.08 -1.86 9.29
CA ASN A 450 10.01 -1.38 8.42
C ASN A 450 10.57 -0.73 7.15
N LEU A 451 11.77 -0.17 7.21
CA LEU A 451 12.47 0.40 6.06
C LEU A 451 13.74 -0.39 5.75
N MET A 452 13.88 -0.83 4.49
CA MET A 452 15.13 -1.31 3.93
C MET A 452 15.51 -0.45 2.73
N SER A 453 16.79 -0.22 2.50
CA SER A 453 17.27 0.53 1.34
C SER A 453 18.61 0.02 0.84
N ALA A 454 18.80 0.11 -0.48
CA ALA A 454 20.04 -0.20 -1.19
C ALA A 454 20.37 0.91 -2.19
N ASP A 455 21.56 0.83 -2.79
CA ASP A 455 22.04 1.77 -3.82
C ASP A 455 21.85 3.25 -3.43
N GLU A 456 22.41 3.63 -2.28
CA GLU A 456 22.30 5.00 -1.73
C GLU A 456 20.84 5.50 -1.63
N GLY A 457 19.91 4.57 -1.36
CA GLY A 457 18.49 4.84 -1.23
C GLY A 457 17.73 4.97 -2.56
N ASN A 458 18.31 4.56 -3.68
CA ASN A 458 17.60 4.45 -4.96
C ASN A 458 16.63 3.29 -4.98
N ILE A 459 16.93 2.22 -4.24
CA ILE A 459 16.03 1.09 -4.08
C ILE A 459 15.57 1.05 -2.63
N VAL A 460 14.25 1.12 -2.44
CA VAL A 460 13.63 1.27 -1.12
C VAL A 460 12.55 0.21 -0.95
N SER A 461 12.48 -0.43 0.21
CA SER A 461 11.42 -1.38 0.56
C SER A 461 10.79 -1.01 1.90
N LEU A 462 9.50 -0.73 1.84
CA LEU A 462 8.64 -0.50 3.01
C LEU A 462 7.97 -1.83 3.35
N ARG A 463 8.06 -2.19 4.63
CA ARG A 463 7.57 -3.46 5.17
C ARG A 463 6.71 -3.19 6.39
N THR A 464 5.56 -3.84 6.44
CA THR A 464 4.66 -3.78 7.60
C THR A 464 4.52 -5.19 8.17
N PRO A 465 5.48 -5.66 9.00
CA PRO A 465 5.43 -6.97 9.62
C PRO A 465 4.39 -7.00 10.76
N GLU A 466 3.64 -8.08 10.83
CA GLU A 466 2.65 -8.37 11.87
C GLU A 466 2.81 -9.82 12.33
N LEU A 467 2.64 -10.07 13.63
CA LEU A 467 2.55 -11.41 14.17
C LEU A 467 1.08 -11.83 14.16
N ILE A 468 0.80 -12.97 13.55
CA ILE A 468 -0.54 -13.53 13.44
C ILE A 468 -0.55 -14.92 14.09
N GLU A 469 -1.47 -15.14 15.02
CA GLU A 469 -1.74 -16.47 15.58
C GLU A 469 -3.04 -17.02 14.99
N GLU A 470 -2.97 -18.19 14.36
CA GLU A 470 -4.12 -18.89 13.79
C GLU A 470 -4.10 -20.36 14.19
N GLY A 471 -5.10 -20.79 14.95
CA GLY A 471 -5.21 -22.19 15.37
C GLY A 471 -4.02 -22.68 16.20
N GLY A 472 -3.42 -21.81 17.02
CA GLY A 472 -2.22 -22.11 17.81
C GLY A 472 -0.91 -22.14 17.01
N ILE A 473 -0.94 -21.69 15.74
CA ILE A 473 0.22 -21.59 14.88
C ILE A 473 0.61 -20.13 14.73
N ASN A 474 1.89 -19.83 14.99
CA ASN A 474 2.45 -18.49 14.83
C ASN A 474 2.94 -18.25 13.41
N TYR A 475 2.56 -17.10 12.86
CA TYR A 475 2.97 -16.62 11.56
C TYR A 475 3.52 -15.20 11.66
N GLN A 476 4.53 -14.89 10.84
CA GLN A 476 4.85 -13.53 10.47
C GLN A 476 4.19 -13.25 9.13
N GLU A 477 3.31 -12.25 9.05
CA GLU A 477 2.86 -11.69 7.78
C GLU A 477 3.52 -10.33 7.57
N SER A 478 3.98 -10.03 6.35
CA SER A 478 4.50 -8.71 6.04
C SER A 478 3.92 -8.21 4.73
N GLU A 479 3.29 -7.04 4.78
CA GLU A 479 2.91 -6.30 3.58
C GLU A 479 4.11 -5.52 3.04
N ILE A 480 4.41 -5.65 1.75
CA ILE A 480 5.64 -5.11 1.14
C ILE A 480 5.30 -4.18 -0.03
N ILE A 481 5.91 -2.99 -0.01
CA ILE A 481 5.95 -2.04 -1.13
C ILE A 481 7.41 -1.73 -1.44
N ASN A 482 7.80 -1.85 -2.70
CA ASN A 482 9.16 -1.54 -3.15
C ASN A 482 9.12 -0.35 -4.11
N LEU A 483 10.12 0.53 -4.02
CA LEU A 483 10.30 1.68 -4.90
C LEU A 483 11.70 1.62 -5.54
N ASP A 484 11.77 1.91 -6.83
CA ASP A 484 13.02 2.02 -7.61
C ASP A 484 13.12 3.41 -8.24
N PHE A 485 14.16 4.14 -7.88
CA PHE A 485 14.51 5.49 -8.34
C PHE A 485 15.77 5.49 -9.24
N GLY A 486 16.30 4.34 -9.63
CA GLY A 486 17.51 4.24 -10.45
C GLY A 486 17.32 4.73 -11.90
N GLY A 487 16.07 4.88 -12.35
CA GLY A 487 15.71 5.44 -13.64
C GLY A 487 15.33 6.92 -13.59
N LYS A 488 14.81 7.44 -14.70
CA LYS A 488 14.19 8.79 -14.75
C LYS A 488 12.84 8.85 -14.05
N GLN A 489 12.20 7.70 -13.86
CA GLN A 489 10.88 7.57 -13.25
C GLN A 489 11.00 6.65 -12.03
N MET A 490 10.36 7.06 -10.95
CA MET A 490 10.05 6.24 -9.78
C MET A 490 9.11 5.11 -10.19
N LYS A 491 9.54 3.87 -10.02
CA LYS A 491 8.68 2.69 -10.13
C LYS A 491 8.18 2.29 -8.75
N ILE A 492 6.89 2.02 -8.61
CA ILE A 492 6.28 1.55 -7.35
C ILE A 492 5.70 0.16 -7.56
N ASN A 493 6.25 -0.81 -6.83
CA ASN A 493 5.81 -2.21 -6.87
C ASN A 493 5.16 -2.61 -5.55
N TYR A 494 3.87 -2.94 -5.59
CA TYR A 494 3.17 -3.54 -4.45
C TYR A 494 3.27 -5.06 -4.54
N ALA A 495 4.17 -5.65 -3.74
CA ALA A 495 4.42 -7.09 -3.73
C ALA A 495 3.35 -7.89 -2.96
N GLY A 496 2.49 -7.21 -2.20
CA GLY A 496 1.41 -7.83 -1.45
C GLY A 496 1.82 -8.28 -0.05
N LYS A 497 1.07 -9.23 0.49
CA LYS A 497 1.26 -9.79 1.83
C LYS A 497 1.95 -11.15 1.75
N HIS A 498 3.02 -11.30 2.53
CA HIS A 498 3.84 -12.50 2.56
C HIS A 498 3.80 -13.12 3.95
N LYS A 499 3.20 -14.30 4.06
CA LYS A 499 3.00 -15.00 5.32
C LYS A 499 4.00 -16.15 5.47
N ARG A 500 4.62 -16.25 6.64
CA ARG A 500 5.66 -17.22 6.99
C ARG A 500 5.31 -17.92 8.29
N TYR A 501 5.40 -19.25 8.31
CA TYR A 501 5.27 -20.06 9.51
C TYR A 501 6.52 -19.93 10.40
N LEU A 502 6.33 -19.66 11.70
CA LEU A 502 7.41 -19.53 12.68
C LEU A 502 7.39 -20.70 13.68
N PRO A 503 7.87 -21.90 13.30
CA PRO A 503 8.03 -23.01 14.24
C PRO A 503 9.06 -22.66 15.33
N ALA A 504 8.79 -23.13 16.56
CA ALA A 504 9.80 -23.16 17.60
C ALA A 504 10.95 -24.13 17.24
N LEU A 505 12.14 -23.91 17.78
CA LEU A 505 13.32 -24.71 17.46
C LEU A 505 13.15 -26.19 17.80
N TYR A 506 12.52 -26.53 18.94
CA TYR A 506 12.25 -27.93 19.27
C TYR A 506 11.45 -28.64 18.17
N ARG A 507 10.50 -27.93 17.54
CA ARG A 507 9.65 -28.49 16.48
C ARG A 507 10.47 -28.75 15.22
N MET A 508 11.42 -27.86 14.91
CA MET A 508 12.33 -28.05 13.79
C MET A 508 13.27 -29.23 14.01
N ARG A 509 13.81 -29.40 15.22
CA ARG A 509 14.61 -30.57 15.58
C ARG A 509 13.81 -31.86 15.41
N GLN A 510 12.56 -31.88 15.87
CA GLN A 510 11.68 -33.03 15.71
C GLN A 510 11.47 -33.37 14.23
N LEU A 511 11.05 -32.41 13.41
CA LEU A 511 10.73 -32.64 12.00
C LEU A 511 11.94 -33.11 11.20
N PHE A 512 13.12 -32.56 11.45
CA PHE A 512 14.36 -33.04 10.81
C PHE A 512 14.79 -34.39 11.38
N GLY A 513 14.70 -34.62 12.68
CA GLY A 513 15.09 -35.88 13.33
C GLY A 513 14.22 -37.08 12.94
N GLU A 514 13.00 -36.85 12.44
CA GLU A 514 12.14 -37.90 11.86
C GLU A 514 12.71 -38.49 10.55
N HIS A 515 13.62 -37.79 9.87
CA HIS A 515 14.10 -38.15 8.52
C HIS A 515 15.63 -38.14 8.35
N PHE A 516 16.38 -37.55 9.29
CA PHE A 516 17.83 -37.43 9.25
C PHE A 516 18.46 -38.08 10.49
N GLN A 517 19.65 -38.66 10.32
CA GLN A 517 20.36 -39.36 11.42
C GLN A 517 21.02 -38.39 12.38
N GLU A 518 21.59 -37.30 11.86
CA GLU A 518 22.26 -36.27 12.65
C GLU A 518 21.63 -34.92 12.33
N VAL A 519 21.29 -34.12 13.35
CA VAL A 519 20.67 -32.79 13.19
C VAL A 519 21.28 -31.81 14.19
N SER A 520 21.95 -30.78 13.68
CA SER A 520 22.53 -29.70 14.48
C SER A 520 21.99 -28.35 14.05
N LEU A 521 21.77 -27.47 15.02
CA LEU A 521 21.29 -26.10 14.81
C LEU A 521 22.34 -25.13 15.30
N TYR A 522 22.67 -24.13 14.48
CA TYR A 522 23.68 -23.12 14.78
C TYR A 522 23.07 -21.73 14.68
N ASP A 523 23.44 -20.81 15.58
CA ASP A 523 23.06 -19.41 15.44
C ASP A 523 23.71 -18.83 14.17
N ALA A 524 22.94 -18.15 13.31
CA ALA A 524 23.41 -17.81 11.97
C ALA A 524 24.54 -16.77 11.97
N THR A 525 24.66 -15.97 13.04
CA THR A 525 25.68 -14.92 13.14
C THR A 525 26.90 -15.36 13.95
N SER A 526 26.70 -15.99 15.10
CA SER A 526 27.80 -16.44 15.98
C SER A 526 28.35 -17.81 15.61
N LEU A 527 27.57 -18.62 14.87
CA LEU A 527 27.86 -20.01 14.52
C LEU A 527 28.03 -20.93 15.73
N ALA A 528 27.65 -20.45 16.92
CA ALA A 528 27.58 -21.26 18.12
C ALA A 528 26.46 -22.28 17.98
N GLU A 529 26.72 -23.51 18.44
CA GLU A 529 25.70 -24.54 18.47
C GLU A 529 24.60 -24.15 19.45
N ILE A 530 23.35 -24.20 18.98
CA ILE A 530 22.20 -23.87 19.79
C ILE A 530 21.88 -25.09 20.66
N PRO A 531 21.82 -24.95 22.00
CA PRO A 531 21.50 -26.06 22.89
C PRO A 531 20.12 -26.67 22.62
N GLU A 532 19.94 -27.94 22.99
CA GLU A 532 18.66 -28.65 22.78
C GLU A 532 17.47 -28.01 23.50
N TRP A 533 17.71 -27.42 24.66
CA TRP A 533 16.68 -26.78 25.48
C TRP A 533 16.29 -25.37 25.00
N ALA A 534 17.03 -24.80 24.05
CA ALA A 534 16.81 -23.43 23.60
C ALA A 534 15.76 -23.37 22.49
N ASP A 535 14.74 -22.54 22.70
CA ASP A 535 13.65 -22.31 21.74
C ASP A 535 13.83 -21.05 20.87
N SER A 536 14.96 -20.37 21.02
CA SER A 536 15.36 -19.19 20.23
C SER A 536 16.89 -19.05 20.22
N CYS A 537 17.41 -18.06 19.50
CA CYS A 537 18.83 -17.74 19.42
C CYS A 537 19.06 -16.22 19.40
N ALA A 538 20.28 -15.78 19.75
CA ALA A 538 20.59 -14.36 19.92
C ALA A 538 20.40 -13.55 18.62
N SER A 539 20.78 -14.10 17.47
CA SER A 539 20.57 -13.45 16.18
C SER A 539 19.14 -13.56 15.67
N THR A 540 18.27 -14.33 16.35
CA THR A 540 16.91 -14.70 15.94
C THR A 540 16.83 -15.42 14.58
N ARG A 541 17.98 -15.77 13.99
CA ARG A 541 18.14 -16.57 12.77
C ARG A 541 19.10 -17.73 13.06
N TYR A 542 18.84 -18.90 12.50
CA TYR A 542 19.64 -20.09 12.75
C TYR A 542 19.76 -20.93 11.49
N VAL A 543 20.80 -21.75 11.44
CA VAL A 543 21.11 -22.67 10.35
C VAL A 543 20.89 -24.09 10.87
N VAL A 544 20.10 -24.86 10.13
CA VAL A 544 19.96 -26.31 10.32
C VAL A 544 20.97 -26.99 9.40
N VAL A 545 21.78 -27.86 9.97
CA VAL A 545 22.60 -28.82 9.21
C VAL A 545 22.13 -30.22 9.61
N ALA A 546 21.66 -30.99 8.64
CA ALA A 546 21.14 -32.33 8.88
C ALA A 546 21.78 -33.34 7.92
N ARG A 547 22.21 -34.49 8.42
CA ARG A 547 22.89 -35.53 7.65
C ARG A 547 22.01 -36.76 7.51
N LYS A 548 21.85 -37.23 6.27
CA LYS A 548 21.13 -38.47 5.97
C LYS A 548 21.96 -39.67 6.42
N GLY A 549 21.30 -40.64 7.05
CA GLY A 549 21.94 -41.85 7.56
C GLY A 549 22.15 -42.93 6.52
#